data_AF-A0A7K0R066-F1
#
_entry.id   AF-A0A7K0R066-F1
#
_cell.length_a   1.000
_cell.length_b   1.000
_cell.length_c   1.000
_cell.angle_alpha   90.00
_cell.angle_beta   90.00
_cell.angle_gamma   90.00
#
_symmetry.space_group_name_H-M   'P 1'
#
loop_
_entity.id
_entity.type
_entity.pdbx_description
1 polymer ?
#
loop_
_entity_poly.entity_id
_entity_poly.type
_entity_poly.pdbx_seq_one_letter_code
_entity_poly.pdbx_strand_id
1 'polypeptide(L)'
;MKKAFAFIIAALFIALCATPALGSNDKYADAQTSLTYTVYKPSKTLGLATSAFDLISCGDTNEPWLYAKYGGTKRYLEIMETTAGVKCSDPGLSKQLKDVVINGVKAKLYVYCDPTKPAAANKCTTADIARVGGYVIFTNKAAKGLKRTEIQVQVIGGITYSQLLTVAKSLKAVKASGTPIQEPAAPASKVILATPSYLPTPPQGGSDEYRCFLLDPKFDKDIFLQSVSIEPDNLKVSHHGILYKVEAANVATTQALDKESSEAGWSCFGDTGIPGASAFSAASPSSWVSFWAPGGNFKAYPAGTGMKVVAGDQFILQSHFHVMPGVSPSKNLASMKLSLSLATTSVDTLKTLLIAAPVEVACSPQESGPLCKREAALIDLANRTSDKGALQARGLSFICGQNALNPIPSPVSECTTTIRYPIKIYGVTGHMHQLGKNISVTYTQASTSNASVIMNRPIWDFDNQTTDWLKNPILAMPGDKLKVTCTFDIGLRALLPEFKNLTPNYVVWGEGTRDEMCLAIVNYTD
;
A
#
# COMPACT_ATOMS: atom_id res chain seq x y z
N MET A 1 -53.25 -2.34 -49.34
CA MET A 1 -51.89 -2.25 -49.94
C MET A 1 -50.86 -2.52 -48.86
N LYS A 2 -49.95 -3.47 -49.15
CA LYS A 2 -48.62 -3.76 -48.55
C LYS A 2 -48.46 -4.06 -47.04
N LYS A 3 -48.12 -5.35 -46.83
CA LYS A 3 -47.54 -6.14 -45.73
C LYS A 3 -46.54 -5.45 -44.77
N ALA A 4 -46.49 -5.93 -43.51
CA ALA A 4 -45.23 -6.23 -42.81
C ALA A 4 -45.43 -7.29 -41.69
N PHE A 5 -44.42 -8.15 -41.55
CA PHE A 5 -44.31 -9.34 -40.68
C PHE A 5 -44.17 -9.01 -39.19
N ALA A 6 -44.70 -9.87 -38.32
CA ALA A 6 -44.33 -9.97 -36.90
C ALA A 6 -43.83 -11.38 -36.60
N PHE A 7 -42.57 -11.51 -36.17
CA PHE A 7 -41.98 -12.73 -35.63
C PHE A 7 -42.02 -12.67 -34.11
N ILE A 8 -42.65 -13.67 -33.50
CA ILE A 8 -42.69 -13.91 -32.05
C ILE A 8 -41.49 -14.81 -31.70
N ILE A 9 -40.56 -14.32 -30.88
CA ILE A 9 -39.54 -15.15 -30.23
C ILE A 9 -39.84 -15.16 -28.73
N ALA A 10 -40.31 -16.30 -28.23
CA ALA A 10 -40.42 -16.58 -26.81
C ALA A 10 -39.03 -16.97 -26.28
N ALA A 11 -38.45 -16.13 -25.43
CA ALA A 11 -37.22 -16.45 -24.72
C ALA A 11 -37.56 -17.09 -23.36
N LEU A 12 -37.16 -18.35 -23.23
CA LEU A 12 -37.25 -19.17 -22.03
C LEU A 12 -36.22 -18.66 -20.99
N PHE A 13 -36.69 -18.03 -19.91
CA PHE A 13 -35.83 -17.66 -18.77
C PHE A 13 -35.53 -18.91 -17.93
N ILE A 14 -34.34 -19.49 -18.08
CA ILE A 14 -33.77 -20.42 -17.10
C ILE A 14 -33.06 -19.57 -16.05
N ALA A 15 -33.68 -19.44 -14.87
CA ALA A 15 -33.05 -18.90 -13.69
C ALA A 15 -31.96 -19.86 -13.21
N LEU A 16 -30.70 -19.56 -13.53
CA LEU A 16 -29.55 -20.14 -12.84
C LEU A 16 -29.45 -19.48 -11.46
N CYS A 17 -29.99 -20.14 -10.43
CA CYS A 17 -29.64 -19.86 -9.05
C CYS A 17 -28.13 -20.12 -8.88
N ALA A 18 -27.32 -19.06 -8.96
CA ALA A 18 -25.94 -19.10 -8.49
C ALA A 18 -25.99 -19.18 -6.96
N THR A 19 -25.66 -20.35 -6.42
CA THR A 19 -25.31 -20.47 -5.00
C THR A 19 -24.06 -19.63 -4.74
N PRO A 20 -23.94 -18.95 -3.58
CA PRO A 20 -22.71 -18.26 -3.22
C PRO A 20 -21.62 -19.32 -3.06
N ALA A 21 -20.59 -19.25 -3.88
CA ALA A 21 -19.38 -20.03 -3.67
C ALA A 21 -18.71 -19.53 -2.39
N LEU A 22 -18.96 -20.25 -1.30
CA LEU A 22 -18.25 -20.12 -0.03
C LEU A 22 -16.73 -20.12 -0.33
N GLY A 23 -16.05 -19.03 0.03
CA GLY A 23 -14.59 -19.01 0.04
C GLY A 23 -14.08 -20.22 0.82
N SER A 24 -13.09 -20.90 0.28
CA SER A 24 -12.49 -22.06 0.93
C SER A 24 -12.08 -21.69 2.37
N ASN A 25 -12.47 -22.50 3.36
CA ASN A 25 -11.98 -22.37 4.75
C ASN A 25 -10.47 -22.69 4.88
N ASP A 26 -9.75 -22.87 3.78
CA ASP A 26 -8.34 -23.25 3.74
C ASP A 26 -7.44 -22.09 3.29
N LYS A 27 -6.83 -21.41 4.27
CA LYS A 27 -5.91 -20.28 4.02
C LYS A 27 -4.71 -20.65 3.13
N TYR A 28 -4.26 -21.91 3.13
CA TYR A 28 -3.17 -22.33 2.25
C TYR A 28 -3.63 -22.50 0.80
N ALA A 29 -4.87 -22.97 0.60
CA ALA A 29 -5.45 -23.09 -0.73
C ALA A 29 -5.71 -21.72 -1.34
N ASP A 30 -6.11 -20.77 -0.50
CA ASP A 30 -6.23 -19.35 -0.87
C ASP A 30 -4.86 -18.75 -1.19
N ALA A 31 -3.83 -18.97 -0.38
CA ALA A 31 -2.47 -18.50 -0.66
C ALA A 31 -1.90 -19.05 -1.99
N GLN A 32 -2.21 -20.31 -2.32
CA GLN A 32 -1.77 -20.92 -3.57
C GLN A 32 -2.34 -20.18 -4.81
N THR A 33 -3.46 -19.46 -4.68
CA THR A 33 -4.05 -18.72 -5.81
C THR A 33 -3.22 -17.52 -6.25
N SER A 34 -2.32 -17.01 -5.40
CA SER A 34 -1.55 -15.79 -5.60
C SER A 34 -0.04 -16.00 -5.60
N LEU A 35 0.42 -17.25 -5.51
CA LEU A 35 1.84 -17.61 -5.44
C LEU A 35 2.23 -18.47 -6.64
N THR A 36 3.35 -18.12 -7.26
CA THR A 36 3.98 -18.81 -8.39
C THR A 36 4.80 -20.02 -7.97
N TYR A 37 5.08 -20.20 -6.67
CA TYR A 37 5.65 -21.44 -6.12
C TYR A 37 4.59 -22.34 -5.49
N THR A 38 4.96 -23.61 -5.26
CA THR A 38 4.04 -24.61 -4.72
C THR A 38 3.87 -24.41 -3.20
N VAL A 39 2.65 -24.19 -2.75
CA VAL A 39 2.30 -24.03 -1.33
C VAL A 39 2.10 -25.40 -0.67
N TYR A 40 2.64 -25.57 0.52
CA TYR A 40 2.62 -26.81 1.29
C TYR A 40 1.92 -26.66 2.63
N LYS A 41 0.75 -27.30 2.78
CA LYS A 41 0.02 -27.28 4.05
C LYS A 41 0.43 -28.45 4.95
N PRO A 42 0.69 -28.24 6.25
CA PRO A 42 0.95 -29.34 7.18
C PRO A 42 -0.35 -30.11 7.46
N SER A 43 -0.29 -31.44 7.38
CA SER A 43 -1.39 -32.29 7.87
C SER A 43 -1.30 -32.59 9.37
N LYS A 44 -0.21 -32.18 10.04
CA LYS A 44 0.01 -32.33 11.48
C LYS A 44 0.55 -31.02 12.06
N THR A 45 -0.15 -30.46 13.05
CA THR A 45 0.25 -29.22 13.75
C THR A 45 0.55 -29.45 15.22
N LEU A 46 0.73 -30.72 15.63
CA LEU A 46 0.92 -31.13 17.04
C LEU A 46 -0.25 -30.75 17.96
N GLY A 47 -1.44 -30.53 17.41
CA GLY A 47 -2.61 -30.06 18.15
C GLY A 47 -2.61 -28.55 18.44
N LEU A 48 -1.65 -27.80 17.89
CA LEU A 48 -1.61 -26.35 18.02
C LEU A 48 -2.57 -25.70 17.01
N ALA A 49 -3.36 -24.74 17.49
CA ALA A 49 -4.24 -23.92 16.66
C ALA A 49 -3.44 -22.85 15.90
N THR A 50 -3.90 -22.50 14.70
CA THR A 50 -3.30 -21.40 13.91
C THR A 50 -3.48 -20.08 14.65
N SER A 51 -2.39 -19.36 14.86
CA SER A 51 -2.38 -18.03 15.51
C SER A 51 -2.02 -16.90 14.56
N ALA A 52 -1.28 -17.18 13.49
CA ALA A 52 -1.02 -16.24 12.40
C ALA A 52 -0.94 -16.97 11.05
N PHE A 53 -1.32 -16.29 9.98
CA PHE A 53 -1.17 -16.77 8.61
C PHE A 53 -1.20 -15.58 7.68
N ASP A 54 -0.06 -15.27 7.06
CA ASP A 54 0.16 -14.04 6.32
C ASP A 54 1.03 -14.30 5.07
N LEU A 55 0.81 -13.51 4.03
CA LEU A 55 1.75 -13.37 2.91
C LEU A 55 2.53 -12.08 3.13
N ILE A 56 3.82 -12.21 3.41
CA ILE A 56 4.68 -11.10 3.85
C ILE A 56 5.64 -10.76 2.70
N SER A 57 6.03 -9.49 2.54
CA SER A 57 7.06 -9.10 1.56
C SER A 57 8.43 -9.67 1.94
N CYS A 58 9.24 -10.01 0.94
CA CYS A 58 10.60 -10.54 1.12
C CYS A 58 11.64 -9.68 0.41
N GLY A 59 11.98 -8.54 1.01
CA GLY A 59 12.94 -7.58 0.45
C GLY A 59 12.60 -7.20 -1.00
N ASP A 60 13.57 -7.38 -1.91
CA ASP A 60 13.49 -7.03 -3.33
C ASP A 60 12.77 -8.08 -4.19
N THR A 61 12.26 -9.18 -3.63
CA THR A 61 11.53 -10.15 -4.46
C THR A 61 10.12 -9.64 -4.79
N ASN A 62 9.73 -9.80 -6.04
CA ASN A 62 8.40 -9.40 -6.54
C ASN A 62 7.25 -10.29 -6.02
N GLU A 63 7.57 -11.36 -5.30
CA GLU A 63 6.62 -12.35 -4.81
C GLU A 63 6.73 -12.46 -3.28
N PRO A 64 5.61 -12.38 -2.53
CA PRO A 64 5.62 -12.50 -1.08
C PRO A 64 5.94 -13.94 -0.63
N TRP A 65 6.41 -14.09 0.60
CA TRP A 65 6.59 -15.39 1.24
C TRP A 65 5.41 -15.70 2.16
N LEU A 66 5.11 -16.99 2.30
CA LEU A 66 4.06 -17.46 3.19
C LEU A 66 4.64 -17.64 4.58
N TYR A 67 3.99 -17.06 5.58
CA TYR A 67 4.28 -17.27 6.99
C TYR A 67 3.04 -17.80 7.70
N ALA A 68 3.16 -18.94 8.38
CA ALA A 68 2.10 -19.51 9.19
C ALA A 68 2.63 -19.85 10.58
N LYS A 69 1.92 -19.41 11.62
CA LYS A 69 2.23 -19.69 13.02
C LYS A 69 1.11 -20.50 13.66
N TYR A 70 1.49 -21.50 14.45
CA TYR A 70 0.57 -22.25 15.30
C TYR A 70 1.05 -22.25 16.73
N GLY A 71 0.13 -22.11 17.68
CA GLY A 71 0.42 -22.00 19.10
C GLY A 71 0.62 -20.55 19.57
N GLY A 72 0.99 -20.40 20.84
CA GLY A 72 1.09 -19.10 21.52
C GLY A 72 2.52 -18.55 21.57
N THR A 73 2.82 -17.71 22.56
CA THR A 73 4.14 -17.08 22.72
C THR A 73 5.20 -18.01 23.33
N LYS A 74 4.79 -18.98 24.15
CA LYS A 74 5.72 -19.87 24.88
C LYS A 74 6.01 -21.20 24.17
N ARG A 75 5.09 -21.65 23.32
CA ARG A 75 5.17 -22.92 22.58
C ARG A 75 4.48 -22.74 21.24
N TYR A 76 5.26 -22.81 20.17
CA TYR A 76 4.77 -22.59 18.82
C TYR A 76 5.59 -23.33 17.79
N LEU A 77 4.94 -23.57 16.65
CA LEU A 77 5.59 -23.96 15.40
C LEU A 77 5.31 -22.88 14.36
N GLU A 78 6.29 -22.61 13.50
CA GLU A 78 6.15 -21.71 12.36
C GLU A 78 6.60 -22.42 11.09
N ILE A 79 5.88 -22.13 10.01
CA ILE A 79 6.13 -22.67 8.67
C ILE A 79 6.23 -21.50 7.72
N MET A 80 7.31 -21.52 6.97
CA MET A 80 7.73 -20.41 6.14
C MET A 80 8.09 -20.95 4.77
N GLU A 81 7.49 -20.40 3.73
CA GLU A 81 7.64 -20.90 2.37
C GLU A 81 7.96 -19.78 1.39
N THR A 82 8.95 -20.01 0.53
CA THR A 82 9.43 -19.05 -0.48
C THR A 82 9.67 -19.77 -1.80
N THR A 83 9.81 -19.01 -2.90
CA THR A 83 10.41 -19.54 -4.13
C THR A 83 11.83 -20.05 -3.82
N ALA A 84 12.18 -21.23 -4.34
CA ALA A 84 13.48 -21.87 -4.06
C ALA A 84 14.68 -20.95 -4.33
N GLY A 85 15.57 -20.83 -3.34
CA GLY A 85 16.76 -19.97 -3.38
C GLY A 85 16.53 -18.55 -2.84
N VAL A 86 15.28 -18.18 -2.53
CA VAL A 86 14.94 -16.91 -1.89
C VAL A 86 14.96 -17.08 -0.37
N LYS A 87 15.75 -16.23 0.32
CA LYS A 87 15.86 -16.23 1.78
C LYS A 87 15.15 -15.01 2.37
N CYS A 88 14.06 -15.24 3.09
CA CYS A 88 13.24 -14.18 3.70
C CYS A 88 13.33 -14.14 5.21
N SER A 89 13.58 -15.29 5.84
CA SER A 89 13.70 -15.40 7.29
C SER A 89 15.16 -15.41 7.72
N ASP A 90 15.47 -14.61 8.73
CA ASP A 90 16.67 -14.77 9.57
C ASP A 90 16.24 -15.38 10.92
N PRO A 91 16.36 -16.71 11.10
CA PRO A 91 15.98 -17.37 12.35
C PRO A 91 16.95 -17.07 13.50
N GLY A 92 18.02 -16.29 13.26
CA GLY A 92 19.02 -15.92 14.25
C GLY A 92 20.10 -16.97 14.46
N LEU A 93 20.93 -16.72 15.48
CA LEU A 93 22.13 -17.50 15.79
C LEU A 93 21.79 -18.97 16.07
N SER A 94 22.29 -19.85 15.20
CA SER A 94 22.01 -21.28 15.25
C SER A 94 23.19 -22.12 14.75
N LYS A 95 23.28 -23.36 15.22
CA LYS A 95 24.29 -24.34 14.79
C LYS A 95 23.64 -25.35 13.84
N GLN A 96 24.28 -25.59 12.70
CA GLN A 96 23.90 -26.68 11.80
C GLN A 96 24.28 -28.04 12.42
N LEU A 97 23.33 -28.97 12.43
CA LEU A 97 23.51 -30.37 12.80
C LEU A 97 23.67 -31.23 11.54
N LYS A 98 23.81 -32.55 11.70
CA LYS A 98 23.84 -33.47 10.56
C LYS A 98 22.56 -33.31 9.74
N ASP A 99 22.72 -33.28 8.41
CA ASP A 99 21.60 -33.21 7.48
C ASP A 99 20.63 -34.39 7.69
N VAL A 100 19.35 -34.13 7.43
CA VAL A 100 18.26 -35.09 7.58
C VAL A 100 17.53 -35.27 6.26
N VAL A 101 16.61 -36.24 6.19
CA VAL A 101 15.78 -36.48 5.01
C VAL A 101 14.31 -36.23 5.35
N ILE A 102 13.69 -35.31 4.60
CA ILE A 102 12.25 -35.01 4.67
C ILE A 102 11.63 -35.49 3.36
N ASN A 103 10.77 -36.52 3.41
CA ASN A 103 10.06 -37.04 2.23
C ASN A 103 10.95 -37.31 1.00
N GLY A 104 12.17 -37.84 1.23
CA GLY A 104 13.15 -38.14 0.18
C GLY A 104 14.02 -36.95 -0.26
N VAL A 105 13.82 -35.77 0.31
CA VAL A 105 14.62 -34.55 0.05
C VAL A 105 15.65 -34.36 1.17
N LYS A 106 16.89 -34.05 0.78
CA LYS A 106 17.96 -33.70 1.71
C LYS A 106 17.65 -32.33 2.34
N ALA A 107 17.67 -32.26 3.67
CA ALA A 107 17.27 -31.11 4.46
C ALA A 107 18.37 -30.72 5.46
N LYS A 108 18.61 -29.42 5.62
CA LYS A 108 19.55 -28.92 6.62
C LYS A 108 18.82 -28.74 7.94
N LEU A 109 19.40 -29.28 9.01
CA LEU A 109 18.84 -29.20 10.36
C LEU A 109 19.66 -28.24 11.21
N TYR A 110 18.99 -27.39 11.98
CA TYR A 110 19.61 -26.42 12.87
C TYR A 110 19.01 -26.47 14.26
N VAL A 111 19.83 -26.14 15.26
CA VAL A 111 19.44 -25.96 16.66
C VAL A 111 19.85 -24.54 17.11
N TYR A 112 19.01 -23.87 17.89
CA TYR A 112 19.24 -22.50 18.39
C TYR A 112 20.29 -22.45 19.51
N CYS A 113 21.47 -22.95 19.23
CA CYS A 113 22.65 -22.77 20.05
C CYS A 113 23.56 -21.73 19.41
N ASP A 114 23.95 -20.74 20.21
CA ASP A 114 24.81 -19.62 19.81
C ASP A 114 26.19 -20.13 19.34
N PRO A 115 26.50 -20.04 18.03
CA PRO A 115 27.76 -20.53 17.48
C PRO A 115 28.96 -19.68 17.91
N THR A 116 28.74 -18.46 18.43
CA THR A 116 29.81 -17.59 18.96
C THR A 116 30.36 -18.09 20.30
N LYS A 117 29.76 -19.14 20.89
CA LYS A 117 30.20 -19.80 22.14
C LYS A 117 30.58 -21.26 21.88
N PRO A 118 31.75 -21.55 21.28
CA PRO A 118 32.09 -22.88 20.75
C PRO A 118 32.02 -24.01 21.76
N ALA A 119 32.42 -23.75 23.03
CA ALA A 119 32.39 -24.75 24.09
C ALA A 119 30.98 -25.28 24.40
N ALA A 120 29.96 -24.42 24.27
CA ALA A 120 28.56 -24.77 24.45
C ALA A 120 27.93 -25.26 23.13
N ALA A 121 28.18 -24.55 22.02
CA ALA A 121 27.64 -24.88 20.71
C ALA A 121 28.09 -26.28 20.25
N ASN A 122 29.36 -26.64 20.42
CA ASN A 122 29.89 -27.93 19.98
C ASN A 122 29.20 -29.11 20.65
N LYS A 123 28.72 -28.94 21.89
CA LYS A 123 27.98 -29.95 22.65
C LYS A 123 26.50 -30.06 22.27
N CYS A 124 25.93 -29.06 21.57
CA CYS A 124 24.52 -29.11 21.19
C CYS A 124 24.23 -30.21 20.16
N THR A 125 23.17 -30.96 20.42
CA THR A 125 22.67 -32.08 19.62
C THR A 125 21.18 -31.92 19.31
N THR A 126 20.57 -32.90 18.64
CA THR A 126 19.13 -32.91 18.38
C THR A 126 18.29 -32.97 19.66
N ALA A 127 18.82 -33.47 20.77
CA ALA A 127 18.14 -33.49 22.07
C ALA A 127 17.86 -32.08 22.60
N ASP A 128 18.71 -31.11 22.26
CA ASP A 128 18.59 -29.72 22.71
C ASP A 128 17.46 -28.96 22.03
N ILE A 129 16.94 -29.44 20.89
CA ILE A 129 15.84 -28.79 20.16
C ILE A 129 14.60 -28.62 21.06
N ALA A 130 14.31 -29.56 21.95
CA ALA A 130 13.19 -29.41 22.89
C ALA A 130 13.39 -28.23 23.86
N ARG A 131 14.64 -27.94 24.22
CA ARG A 131 15.01 -26.93 25.21
C ARG A 131 15.16 -25.54 24.59
N VAL A 132 15.88 -25.43 23.47
CA VAL A 132 16.22 -24.12 22.86
C VAL A 132 15.48 -23.86 21.55
N GLY A 133 14.78 -24.85 21.01
CA GLY A 133 14.19 -24.79 19.69
C GLY A 133 15.16 -25.13 18.56
N GLY A 134 14.63 -25.17 17.35
CA GLY A 134 15.40 -25.45 16.16
C GLY A 134 14.52 -25.41 14.92
N TYR A 135 15.15 -25.59 13.76
CA TYR A 135 14.46 -25.54 12.49
C TYR A 135 15.08 -26.49 11.47
N VAL A 136 14.29 -26.85 10.48
CA VAL A 136 14.73 -27.60 9.30
C VAL A 136 14.38 -26.80 8.05
N ILE A 137 15.32 -26.74 7.11
CA ILE A 137 15.13 -26.06 5.82
C ILE A 137 15.42 -27.03 4.66
N PHE A 138 14.53 -27.05 3.67
CA PHE A 138 14.61 -27.96 2.53
C PHE A 138 13.84 -27.43 1.33
N THR A 139 14.17 -27.93 0.14
CA THR A 139 13.53 -27.51 -1.12
C THR A 139 12.69 -28.62 -1.71
N ASN A 140 11.38 -28.43 -1.77
CA ASN A 140 10.44 -29.39 -2.35
C ASN A 140 10.24 -29.19 -3.86
N LYS A 141 9.71 -30.24 -4.51
CA LYS A 141 9.44 -30.25 -5.96
C LYS A 141 8.30 -29.30 -6.32
N ALA A 142 8.34 -28.77 -7.53
CA ALA A 142 7.24 -27.99 -8.07
C ALA A 142 6.03 -28.88 -8.43
N ALA A 143 4.81 -28.39 -8.17
CA ALA A 143 3.61 -28.85 -8.86
C ALA A 143 3.58 -28.30 -10.29
N LYS A 144 2.71 -28.88 -11.15
CA LYS A 144 2.63 -28.51 -12.57
C LYS A 144 2.29 -27.02 -12.72
N GLY A 145 3.16 -26.29 -13.44
CA GLY A 145 2.98 -24.86 -13.70
C GLY A 145 3.46 -23.92 -12.59
N LEU A 146 4.08 -24.45 -11.52
CA LEU A 146 4.61 -23.67 -10.41
C LEU A 146 6.13 -23.83 -10.28
N LYS A 147 6.76 -22.97 -9.48
CA LYS A 147 8.17 -23.02 -9.09
C LYS A 147 8.37 -23.97 -7.90
N ARG A 148 9.63 -24.39 -7.71
CA ARG A 148 10.07 -25.13 -6.51
C ARG A 148 9.99 -24.24 -5.28
N THR A 149 9.77 -24.85 -4.13
CA THR A 149 9.54 -24.12 -2.87
C THR A 149 10.64 -24.44 -1.88
N GLU A 150 11.27 -23.41 -1.32
CA GLU A 150 12.10 -23.54 -0.13
C GLU A 150 11.21 -23.38 1.11
N ILE A 151 11.28 -24.37 2.00
CA ILE A 151 10.42 -24.47 3.18
C ILE A 151 11.30 -24.50 4.42
N GLN A 152 11.02 -23.61 5.36
CA GLN A 152 11.54 -23.65 6.72
C GLN A 152 10.42 -24.02 7.69
N VAL A 153 10.65 -25.05 8.50
CA VAL A 153 9.79 -25.40 9.64
C VAL A 153 10.60 -25.16 10.90
N GLN A 154 10.11 -24.28 11.78
CA GLN A 154 10.77 -23.97 13.05
C GLN A 154 9.86 -24.23 14.24
N VAL A 155 10.47 -24.61 15.37
CA VAL A 155 9.75 -24.98 16.59
C VAL A 155 10.44 -24.44 17.83
N ILE A 156 9.64 -23.98 18.80
CA ILE A 156 10.08 -23.46 20.09
C ILE A 156 9.16 -23.97 21.21
N GLY A 157 9.69 -24.09 22.43
CA GLY A 157 8.88 -24.29 23.64
C GLY A 157 8.55 -25.74 23.97
N GLY A 158 9.57 -26.62 24.06
CA GLY A 158 9.37 -28.01 24.43
C GLY A 158 9.03 -28.96 23.28
N ILE A 159 9.00 -28.46 22.04
CA ILE A 159 8.73 -29.30 20.86
C ILE A 159 10.01 -30.07 20.50
N THR A 160 9.93 -31.40 20.48
CA THR A 160 11.10 -32.25 20.28
C THR A 160 11.53 -32.33 18.83
N TYR A 161 12.77 -32.77 18.58
CA TYR A 161 13.28 -33.10 17.24
C TYR A 161 12.34 -34.04 16.45
N SER A 162 11.80 -35.07 17.10
CA SER A 162 10.85 -36.00 16.46
C SER A 162 9.55 -35.31 16.04
N GLN A 163 9.06 -34.38 16.86
CA GLN A 163 7.87 -33.59 16.55
C GLN A 163 8.13 -32.58 15.42
N LEU A 164 9.29 -31.91 15.40
CA LEU A 164 9.73 -31.07 14.29
C LEU A 164 9.70 -31.85 12.96
N LEU A 165 10.32 -33.03 12.92
CA LEU A 165 10.31 -33.89 11.74
C LEU A 165 8.90 -34.37 11.38
N THR A 166 8.05 -34.62 12.38
CA THR A 166 6.66 -35.02 12.15
C THR A 166 5.87 -33.94 11.41
N VAL A 167 6.04 -32.68 11.80
CA VAL A 167 5.42 -31.54 11.11
C VAL A 167 5.99 -31.40 9.70
N ALA A 168 7.31 -31.36 9.56
CA ALA A 168 7.98 -31.19 8.27
C ALA A 168 7.61 -32.29 7.26
N LYS A 169 7.52 -33.55 7.70
CA LYS A 169 7.11 -34.67 6.84
C LYS A 169 5.61 -34.65 6.51
N SER A 170 4.79 -33.95 7.28
CA SER A 170 3.34 -33.87 7.08
C SER A 170 2.92 -32.86 6.01
N LEU A 171 3.85 -32.06 5.50
CA LEU A 171 3.61 -31.05 4.49
C LEU A 171 3.18 -31.67 3.17
N LYS A 172 2.03 -31.23 2.65
CA LYS A 172 1.45 -31.68 1.37
C LYS A 172 1.18 -30.49 0.47
N ALA A 173 1.50 -30.65 -0.81
CA ALA A 173 1.19 -29.64 -1.81
C ALA A 173 -0.33 -29.39 -1.86
N VAL A 174 -0.70 -28.11 -1.92
CA VAL A 174 -2.09 -27.67 -1.91
C VAL A 174 -2.52 -27.34 -3.34
N LYS A 175 -3.80 -27.61 -3.65
CA LYS A 175 -4.42 -27.12 -4.88
C LYS A 175 -5.09 -25.79 -4.60
N ALA A 176 -4.99 -24.84 -5.53
CA ALA A 176 -5.70 -23.57 -5.46
C ALA A 176 -7.21 -23.79 -5.24
N SER A 177 -7.84 -22.98 -4.39
CA SER A 177 -9.27 -23.10 -4.01
C SER A 177 -10.26 -22.56 -5.05
N GLY A 178 -9.78 -21.97 -6.15
CA GLY A 178 -10.58 -21.42 -7.24
C GLY A 178 -9.75 -21.13 -8.48
N THR A 179 -10.34 -20.48 -9.48
CA THR A 179 -9.59 -19.86 -10.59
C THR A 179 -8.57 -18.92 -9.97
N PRO A 180 -7.26 -19.08 -10.25
CA PRO A 180 -6.23 -18.22 -9.67
C PRO A 180 -6.62 -16.75 -9.84
N ILE A 181 -6.35 -15.91 -8.84
CA ILE A 181 -6.15 -14.49 -9.13
C ILE A 181 -4.91 -14.49 -10.02
N GLN A 182 -5.14 -14.50 -11.33
CA GLN A 182 -4.10 -14.57 -12.30
C GLN A 182 -3.23 -13.33 -12.08
N GLU A 183 -2.01 -13.53 -11.59
CA GLU A 183 -1.02 -12.46 -11.57
C GLU A 183 -1.03 -11.82 -12.96
N PRO A 184 -0.96 -10.47 -13.05
CA PRO A 184 -0.55 -9.78 -14.25
C PRO A 184 0.36 -10.65 -15.11
N ALA A 185 -0.06 -10.96 -16.34
CA ALA A 185 0.86 -11.59 -17.29
C ALA A 185 2.17 -10.79 -17.26
N ALA A 186 3.31 -11.47 -17.13
CA ALA A 186 4.61 -10.81 -17.01
C ALA A 186 4.70 -9.67 -18.06
N PRO A 187 4.92 -8.41 -17.64
CA PRO A 187 4.80 -7.28 -18.54
C PRO A 187 5.82 -7.43 -19.66
N ALA A 188 5.35 -7.45 -20.91
CA ALA A 188 6.19 -7.74 -22.06
C ALA A 188 7.11 -6.58 -22.45
N SER A 189 7.03 -5.44 -21.76
CA SER A 189 7.90 -4.28 -21.95
C SER A 189 7.96 -3.45 -20.67
N LYS A 190 9.16 -3.02 -20.29
CA LYS A 190 9.40 -2.15 -19.13
C LYS A 190 9.97 -0.83 -19.63
N VAL A 191 9.34 0.29 -19.26
CA VAL A 191 9.88 1.64 -19.48
C VAL A 191 10.45 2.16 -18.17
N ILE A 192 11.66 2.71 -18.22
CA ILE A 192 12.32 3.31 -17.06
C ILE A 192 12.37 4.82 -17.24
N LEU A 193 11.90 5.54 -16.24
CA LEU A 193 12.04 6.99 -16.12
C LEU A 193 12.79 7.31 -14.85
N ALA A 194 13.35 8.51 -14.74
CA ALA A 194 13.97 8.99 -13.52
C ALA A 194 13.85 10.50 -13.43
N THR A 195 13.70 11.01 -12.21
CA THR A 195 13.93 12.43 -11.95
C THR A 195 15.41 12.73 -12.01
N PRO A 196 15.81 13.97 -12.29
CA PRO A 196 17.18 14.40 -12.02
C PRO A 196 17.49 14.29 -10.53
N SER A 197 18.78 14.20 -10.20
CA SER A 197 19.23 14.39 -8.82
C SER A 197 18.99 15.84 -8.43
N TYR A 198 18.27 16.03 -7.33
CA TYR A 198 17.83 17.33 -6.86
C TYR A 198 18.23 17.52 -5.39
N LEU A 199 18.58 18.74 -5.03
CA LEU A 199 18.88 19.12 -3.65
C LEU A 199 17.68 19.93 -3.11
N PRO A 200 16.87 19.36 -2.21
CA PRO A 200 15.71 20.07 -1.70
C PRO A 200 16.10 21.31 -0.87
N THR A 201 15.35 22.40 -1.08
CA THR A 201 15.41 23.68 -0.39
C THR A 201 14.02 24.06 0.14
N PRO A 202 13.56 23.44 1.26
CA PRO A 202 12.28 23.79 1.86
C PRO A 202 12.13 25.29 2.15
N PRO A 203 10.90 25.85 2.05
CA PRO A 203 10.63 27.23 2.42
C PRO A 203 11.08 27.56 3.85
N GLN A 204 11.39 28.84 4.11
CA GLN A 204 11.83 29.29 5.42
C GLN A 204 10.82 28.89 6.52
N GLY A 205 11.30 28.20 7.56
CA GLY A 205 10.47 27.72 8.67
C GLY A 205 9.82 26.35 8.44
N GLY A 206 9.89 25.81 7.22
CA GLY A 206 9.44 24.47 6.85
C GLY A 206 10.57 23.43 6.81
N SER A 207 10.17 22.16 6.78
CA SER A 207 11.01 20.97 6.55
C SER A 207 10.64 20.28 5.23
N ASP A 208 9.51 20.65 4.64
CA ASP A 208 8.94 19.98 3.46
C ASP A 208 9.12 20.80 2.19
N GLU A 209 9.47 20.12 1.11
CA GLU A 209 9.41 20.68 -0.24
C GLU A 209 8.70 19.69 -1.18
N TYR A 210 7.74 20.20 -1.95
CA TYR A 210 7.13 19.47 -3.06
C TYR A 210 7.70 19.99 -4.38
N ARG A 211 8.34 19.09 -5.12
CA ARG A 211 8.96 19.37 -6.40
C ARG A 211 8.38 18.47 -7.48
N CYS A 212 7.92 19.07 -8.57
CA CYS A 212 7.32 18.34 -9.68
C CYS A 212 8.31 18.24 -10.83
N PHE A 213 8.42 17.04 -11.40
CA PHE A 213 9.28 16.77 -12.56
C PHE A 213 8.42 16.25 -13.71
N LEU A 214 8.51 16.90 -14.86
CA LEU A 214 7.89 16.42 -16.09
C LEU A 214 8.71 15.28 -16.69
N LEU A 215 8.06 14.14 -16.92
CA LEU A 215 8.68 12.92 -17.42
C LEU A 215 7.99 12.48 -18.70
N ASP A 216 8.76 12.32 -19.77
CA ASP A 216 8.25 11.91 -21.08
C ASP A 216 8.55 10.42 -21.33
N PRO A 217 7.54 9.53 -21.31
CA PRO A 217 7.71 8.11 -21.59
C PRO A 217 7.92 7.79 -23.07
N LYS A 218 7.76 8.77 -23.98
CA LYS A 218 7.85 8.61 -25.44
C LYS A 218 6.87 7.58 -26.01
N PHE A 219 5.70 7.43 -25.39
CA PHE A 219 4.65 6.57 -25.93
C PHE A 219 4.04 7.19 -27.19
N ASP A 220 4.14 6.46 -28.30
CA ASP A 220 3.64 6.83 -29.63
C ASP A 220 2.29 6.18 -29.97
N LYS A 221 1.75 5.37 -29.06
CA LYS A 221 0.47 4.65 -29.17
C LYS A 221 -0.21 4.53 -27.82
N ASP A 222 -1.50 4.26 -27.84
CA ASP A 222 -2.28 3.93 -26.65
C ASP A 222 -1.75 2.66 -25.97
N ILE A 223 -1.54 2.74 -24.66
CA ILE A 223 -1.06 1.65 -23.82
C ILE A 223 -1.84 1.60 -22.51
N PHE A 224 -1.76 0.45 -21.84
CA PHE A 224 -2.22 0.28 -20.48
C PHE A 224 -1.03 0.00 -19.58
N LEU A 225 -0.90 0.78 -18.51
CA LEU A 225 0.04 0.48 -17.43
C LEU A 225 -0.57 -0.58 -16.52
N GLN A 226 0.16 -1.66 -16.33
CA GLN A 226 -0.22 -2.76 -15.44
C GLN A 226 0.47 -2.67 -14.08
N SER A 227 1.64 -2.03 -14.06
CA SER A 227 2.24 -1.59 -12.81
C SER A 227 3.12 -0.37 -12.97
N VAL A 228 3.29 0.34 -11.87
CA VAL A 228 4.20 1.46 -11.71
C VAL A 228 4.89 1.30 -10.36
N SER A 229 6.21 1.14 -10.34
CA SER A 229 7.00 1.31 -9.12
C SER A 229 7.71 2.67 -9.16
N ILE A 230 7.82 3.30 -7.99
CA ILE A 230 8.61 4.51 -7.76
C ILE A 230 9.62 4.15 -6.68
N GLU A 231 10.90 4.33 -6.96
CA GLU A 231 12.02 3.90 -6.13
C GLU A 231 12.94 5.10 -5.88
N PRO A 232 12.87 5.73 -4.70
CA PRO A 232 13.82 6.78 -4.31
C PRO A 232 15.21 6.21 -4.02
N ASP A 233 16.25 6.97 -4.33
CA ASP A 233 17.64 6.62 -3.99
C ASP A 233 18.04 7.02 -2.56
N ASN A 234 17.30 7.95 -1.95
CA ASN A 234 17.58 8.50 -0.63
C ASN A 234 16.31 8.54 0.22
N LEU A 235 16.04 7.46 0.93
CA LEU A 235 14.91 7.29 1.86
C LEU A 235 14.98 8.19 3.10
N LYS A 236 16.10 8.88 3.36
CA LYS A 236 16.20 9.83 4.49
C LYS A 236 15.60 11.19 4.17
N VAL A 237 15.33 11.45 2.89
CA VAL A 237 14.86 12.73 2.37
C VAL A 237 13.57 12.55 1.59
N SER A 238 13.50 11.51 0.77
CA SER A 238 12.29 11.20 0.00
C SER A 238 11.18 10.70 0.93
N HIS A 239 10.05 11.39 0.92
CA HIS A 239 8.93 11.06 1.79
C HIS A 239 7.69 10.61 1.01
N HIS A 240 7.35 11.24 -0.12
CA HIS A 240 6.36 10.68 -1.07
C HIS A 240 6.81 10.87 -2.52
N GLY A 241 6.32 10.00 -3.40
CA GLY A 241 6.41 10.19 -4.85
C GLY A 241 5.05 9.88 -5.46
N ILE A 242 4.38 10.87 -6.04
CA ILE A 242 3.06 10.69 -6.66
C ILE A 242 3.17 10.90 -8.16
N LEU A 243 2.75 9.90 -8.93
CA LEU A 243 2.76 9.95 -10.38
C LEU A 243 1.39 10.40 -10.90
N TYR A 244 1.36 11.57 -11.53
CA TYR A 244 0.21 12.09 -12.24
C TYR A 244 0.37 11.95 -13.74
N LYS A 245 -0.73 11.69 -14.44
CA LYS A 245 -0.82 11.71 -15.89
C LYS A 245 -1.11 13.12 -16.38
N VAL A 246 -0.34 13.57 -17.36
CA VAL A 246 -0.57 14.80 -18.13
C VAL A 246 -1.12 14.38 -19.48
N GLU A 247 -2.39 14.71 -19.73
CA GLU A 247 -3.00 14.46 -21.03
C GLU A 247 -2.22 15.22 -22.13
N ALA A 248 -2.07 14.61 -23.31
CA ALA A 248 -1.35 15.18 -24.44
C ALA A 248 -1.72 16.65 -24.75
N ALA A 249 -2.99 17.02 -24.56
CA ALA A 249 -3.50 18.38 -24.77
C ALA A 249 -2.88 19.41 -23.80
N ASN A 250 -2.45 18.99 -22.62
CA ASN A 250 -1.90 19.86 -21.57
C ASN A 250 -0.36 19.86 -21.53
N VAL A 251 0.30 18.95 -22.27
CA VAL A 251 1.76 18.80 -22.26
C VAL A 251 2.50 20.10 -22.60
N ALA A 252 2.03 20.86 -23.60
CA ALA A 252 2.67 22.10 -24.01
C ALA A 252 2.62 23.17 -22.89
N THR A 253 1.50 23.28 -22.17
CA THR A 253 1.36 24.18 -21.02
C THR A 253 2.25 23.74 -19.87
N THR A 254 2.32 22.43 -19.59
CA THR A 254 3.21 21.90 -18.55
C THR A 254 4.69 22.14 -18.86
N GLN A 255 5.10 21.98 -20.12
CA GLN A 255 6.47 22.29 -20.55
C GLN A 255 6.79 23.78 -20.44
N ALA A 256 5.80 24.66 -20.62
CA ALA A 256 6.00 26.09 -20.40
C ALA A 256 6.23 26.37 -18.92
N LEU A 257 5.42 25.78 -18.02
CA LEU A 257 5.59 25.89 -16.57
C LEU A 257 6.94 25.36 -16.09
N ASP A 258 7.36 24.18 -16.55
CA ASP A 258 8.67 23.59 -16.21
C ASP A 258 9.84 24.52 -16.61
N LYS A 259 9.71 25.27 -17.71
CA LYS A 259 10.71 26.23 -18.19
C LYS A 259 10.75 27.55 -17.41
N GLU A 260 9.74 27.88 -16.60
CA GLU A 260 9.76 29.07 -15.76
C GLU A 260 10.76 28.94 -14.61
N SER A 261 11.05 27.71 -14.18
CA SER A 261 12.03 27.42 -13.16
C SER A 261 13.45 27.38 -13.74
N SER A 262 14.39 28.04 -13.06
CA SER A 262 15.82 27.95 -13.36
C SER A 262 16.47 26.64 -12.87
N GLU A 263 15.81 25.94 -11.95
CA GLU A 263 16.21 24.64 -11.42
C GLU A 263 15.37 23.52 -12.04
N ALA A 264 15.83 22.27 -11.97
CA ALA A 264 15.09 21.15 -12.52
C ALA A 264 13.70 20.99 -11.87
N GLY A 265 12.66 20.81 -12.69
CA GLY A 265 11.27 20.74 -12.21
C GLY A 265 10.73 22.11 -11.79
N TRP A 266 9.63 22.13 -11.03
CA TRP A 266 9.07 23.34 -10.42
C TRP A 266 8.51 23.05 -9.03
N SER A 267 8.34 24.08 -8.20
CA SER A 267 7.70 23.95 -6.90
C SER A 267 6.21 23.69 -7.10
N CYS A 268 5.68 22.68 -6.43
CA CYS A 268 4.29 22.24 -6.62
C CYS A 268 3.63 21.83 -5.30
N PHE A 269 3.79 22.68 -4.29
CA PHE A 269 3.22 22.49 -2.97
C PHE A 269 1.68 22.57 -3.01
N GLY A 270 1.02 21.44 -2.78
CA GLY A 270 -0.45 21.28 -2.74
C GLY A 270 -1.19 21.29 -4.09
N ASP A 271 -0.48 21.46 -5.20
CA ASP A 271 -1.07 21.44 -6.55
C ASP A 271 0.05 21.22 -7.57
N THR A 272 -0.15 20.39 -8.60
CA THR A 272 0.86 20.21 -9.66
C THR A 272 1.00 21.43 -10.55
N GLY A 273 0.06 22.38 -10.49
CA GLY A 273 0.09 23.64 -11.23
C GLY A 273 -0.52 23.56 -12.63
N ILE A 274 -0.98 22.39 -13.07
CA ILE A 274 -1.68 22.24 -14.35
C ILE A 274 -3.20 22.40 -14.16
N PRO A 275 -3.89 23.16 -15.03
CA PRO A 275 -5.35 23.15 -15.11
C PRO A 275 -5.92 21.73 -15.21
N GLY A 276 -6.71 21.33 -14.21
CA GLY A 276 -7.35 20.00 -14.16
C GLY A 276 -6.51 18.89 -13.51
N ALA A 277 -5.28 19.16 -13.06
CA ALA A 277 -4.47 18.27 -12.24
C ALA A 277 -4.09 18.96 -10.92
N SER A 278 -5.09 19.38 -10.15
CA SER A 278 -4.83 19.73 -8.76
C SER A 278 -5.10 18.54 -7.85
N ALA A 279 -4.49 18.54 -6.68
CA ALA A 279 -4.72 17.51 -5.68
C ALA A 279 -6.18 17.48 -5.19
N PHE A 280 -7.02 18.51 -5.50
CA PHE A 280 -8.38 18.65 -4.94
C PHE A 280 -9.46 19.25 -5.84
N SER A 281 -9.16 19.64 -7.08
CA SER A 281 -10.17 19.44 -8.12
C SER A 281 -10.43 17.94 -8.13
N ALA A 282 -11.64 17.50 -8.45
CA ALA A 282 -11.74 16.23 -9.15
C ALA A 282 -10.86 16.40 -10.40
N ALA A 283 -9.56 16.15 -10.28
CA ALA A 283 -8.73 15.95 -11.42
C ALA A 283 -9.46 14.89 -12.22
N SER A 284 -9.48 15.05 -13.55
CA SER A 284 -10.14 14.10 -14.44
C SER A 284 -9.93 12.70 -13.86
N PRO A 285 -11.00 11.96 -13.50
CA PRO A 285 -10.84 10.65 -12.90
C PRO A 285 -9.80 9.89 -13.70
N SER A 286 -8.74 9.38 -13.05
CA SER A 286 -7.52 8.77 -13.67
C SER A 286 -6.28 9.67 -13.86
N SER A 287 -6.22 10.90 -13.34
CA SER A 287 -4.95 11.65 -13.35
C SER A 287 -3.93 11.06 -12.38
N TRP A 288 -4.35 10.57 -11.20
CA TRP A 288 -3.46 9.90 -10.26
C TRP A 288 -3.21 8.46 -10.71
N VAL A 289 -2.00 8.20 -11.20
CA VAL A 289 -1.58 6.91 -11.76
C VAL A 289 -1.06 5.98 -10.66
N SER A 290 -0.14 6.47 -9.84
CA SER A 290 0.53 5.67 -8.80
C SER A 290 1.07 6.57 -7.70
N PHE A 291 1.41 5.98 -6.55
CA PHE A 291 2.14 6.67 -5.50
C PHE A 291 3.14 5.74 -4.82
N TRP A 292 4.10 6.35 -4.15
CA TRP A 292 5.01 5.72 -3.22
C TRP A 292 5.06 6.54 -1.93
N ALA A 293 5.13 5.82 -0.82
CA ALA A 293 5.38 6.31 0.53
C ALA A 293 6.25 5.25 1.25
N PRO A 294 6.99 5.61 2.31
CA PRO A 294 7.68 4.66 3.17
C PRO A 294 6.77 3.50 3.58
N GLY A 295 7.34 2.29 3.59
CA GLY A 295 6.63 1.03 3.88
C GLY A 295 5.56 0.63 2.84
N GLY A 296 5.29 1.46 1.83
CA GLY A 296 4.25 1.22 0.83
C GLY A 296 4.55 0.04 -0.10
N ASN A 297 3.47 -0.59 -0.58
CA ASN A 297 3.50 -1.81 -1.38
C ASN A 297 2.84 -1.66 -2.76
N PHE A 298 2.62 -0.43 -3.23
CA PHE A 298 1.93 -0.19 -4.50
C PHE A 298 2.83 -0.59 -5.68
N LYS A 299 2.74 -1.87 -6.07
CA LYS A 299 3.63 -2.49 -7.07
C LYS A 299 2.92 -3.02 -8.30
N ALA A 300 1.60 -3.22 -8.29
CA ALA A 300 0.81 -3.69 -9.43
C ALA A 300 -0.67 -3.38 -9.26
N TYR A 301 -1.36 -3.15 -10.37
CA TYR A 301 -2.82 -3.04 -10.40
C TYR A 301 -3.47 -4.43 -10.39
N PRO A 302 -4.76 -4.52 -9.99
CA PRO A 302 -5.53 -5.76 -10.07
C PRO A 302 -5.52 -6.39 -11.46
N ALA A 303 -5.54 -7.72 -11.50
CA ALA A 303 -5.61 -8.49 -12.73
C ALA A 303 -6.79 -8.05 -13.61
N GLY A 304 -6.54 -7.92 -14.91
CA GLY A 304 -7.56 -7.46 -15.87
C GLY A 304 -7.85 -5.96 -15.82
N THR A 305 -7.12 -5.19 -15.01
CA THR A 305 -7.20 -3.71 -14.98
C THR A 305 -5.86 -3.07 -15.31
N GLY A 306 -5.88 -1.81 -15.72
CA GLY A 306 -4.67 -1.00 -15.90
C GLY A 306 -4.99 0.47 -16.13
N MET A 307 -4.03 1.36 -15.84
CA MET A 307 -4.19 2.78 -16.10
C MET A 307 -3.98 3.05 -17.60
N LYS A 308 -4.98 3.64 -18.27
CA LYS A 308 -4.89 3.97 -19.70
C LYS A 308 -4.02 5.22 -19.92
N VAL A 309 -3.06 5.11 -20.82
CA VAL A 309 -2.21 6.20 -21.29
C VAL A 309 -2.34 6.28 -22.80
N VAL A 310 -2.68 7.45 -23.33
CA VAL A 310 -2.82 7.63 -24.78
C VAL A 310 -1.51 8.13 -25.40
N ALA A 311 -1.38 8.01 -26.72
CA ALA A 311 -0.21 8.53 -27.42
C ALA A 311 0.02 10.02 -27.11
N GLY A 312 1.25 10.38 -26.75
CA GLY A 312 1.61 11.75 -26.40
C GLY A 312 1.30 12.20 -24.96
N ASP A 313 0.63 11.37 -24.15
CA ASP A 313 0.53 11.62 -22.70
C ASP A 313 1.93 11.61 -22.06
N GLN A 314 2.14 12.49 -21.09
CA GLN A 314 3.34 12.54 -20.26
C GLN A 314 2.98 12.34 -18.79
N PHE A 315 3.99 12.35 -17.91
CA PHE A 315 3.77 12.22 -16.48
C PHE A 315 4.40 13.37 -15.71
N ILE A 316 3.79 13.72 -14.58
CA ILE A 316 4.44 14.49 -13.52
C ILE A 316 4.74 13.53 -12.39
N LEU A 317 5.99 13.47 -11.95
CA LEU A 317 6.31 12.96 -10.63
C LEU A 317 6.36 14.12 -9.65
N GLN A 318 5.38 14.20 -8.75
CA GLN A 318 5.42 15.07 -7.59
C GLN A 318 6.22 14.36 -6.49
N SER A 319 7.43 14.84 -6.26
CA SER A 319 8.33 14.36 -5.20
C SER A 319 8.15 15.24 -3.98
N HIS A 320 7.68 14.64 -2.89
CA HIS A 320 7.68 15.25 -1.57
C HIS A 320 8.98 14.88 -0.86
N PHE A 321 9.79 15.89 -0.61
CA PHE A 321 11.02 15.79 0.17
C PHE A 321 10.79 16.35 1.56
N HIS A 322 11.28 15.61 2.55
CA HIS A 322 11.27 15.98 3.95
C HIS A 322 12.72 16.07 4.45
N VAL A 323 13.16 17.28 4.81
CA VAL A 323 14.53 17.56 5.25
C VAL A 323 14.52 17.93 6.72
N MET A 324 15.17 17.10 7.54
CA MET A 324 15.33 17.36 8.96
C MET A 324 16.20 18.61 9.22
N PRO A 325 15.77 19.53 10.11
CA PRO A 325 16.57 20.69 10.50
C PRO A 325 17.96 20.29 11.05
N GLY A 326 19.01 21.00 10.64
CA GLY A 326 20.38 20.81 11.15
C GLY A 326 21.20 19.72 10.45
N VAL A 327 20.68 19.10 9.38
CA VAL A 327 21.43 18.16 8.53
C VAL A 327 22.14 18.90 7.39
N SER A 328 23.42 18.58 7.13
CA SER A 328 24.21 19.19 6.04
C SER A 328 23.54 19.00 4.67
N PRO A 329 23.32 20.08 3.87
CA PRO A 329 22.67 20.00 2.56
C PRO A 329 23.31 18.99 1.60
N SER A 330 24.64 18.81 1.66
CA SER A 330 25.36 17.85 0.80
C SER A 330 24.92 16.38 0.95
N LYS A 331 24.20 16.02 2.02
CA LYS A 331 23.65 14.67 2.24
C LYS A 331 22.18 14.54 1.81
N ASN A 332 21.57 15.62 1.34
CA ASN A 332 20.14 15.67 1.04
C ASN A 332 19.80 15.52 -0.45
N LEU A 333 20.80 15.28 -1.31
CA LEU A 333 20.56 14.95 -2.71
C LEU A 333 19.66 13.71 -2.81
N ALA A 334 18.63 13.80 -3.64
CA ALA A 334 17.68 12.72 -3.86
C ALA A 334 17.21 12.69 -5.33
N SER A 335 16.87 11.50 -5.80
CA SER A 335 16.19 11.24 -7.06
C SER A 335 15.24 10.06 -6.92
N MET A 336 14.32 9.92 -7.88
CA MET A 336 13.38 8.79 -7.92
C MET A 336 13.41 8.14 -9.30
N LYS A 337 13.52 6.82 -9.31
CA LYS A 337 13.42 5.98 -10.51
C LYS A 337 12.02 5.39 -10.61
N LEU A 338 11.42 5.48 -11.78
CA LEU A 338 10.12 4.87 -12.07
C LEU A 338 10.30 3.66 -12.98
N SER A 339 9.59 2.59 -12.66
CA SER A 339 9.46 1.42 -13.53
C SER A 339 8.01 1.27 -13.98
N LEU A 340 7.76 1.46 -15.27
CA LEU A 340 6.44 1.30 -15.88
C LEU A 340 6.37 -0.05 -16.58
N SER A 341 5.42 -0.88 -16.17
CA SER A 341 5.14 -2.18 -16.78
C SER A 341 3.90 -2.10 -17.65
N LEU A 342 4.02 -2.52 -18.90
CA LEU A 342 2.93 -2.43 -19.87
C LEU A 342 2.08 -3.70 -19.92
N ALA A 343 0.77 -3.56 -20.01
CA ALA A 343 -0.12 -4.68 -20.29
C ALA A 343 0.09 -5.18 -21.73
N THR A 344 -0.02 -6.49 -21.94
CA THR A 344 0.16 -7.13 -23.25
C THR A 344 -1.11 -7.11 -24.10
N THR A 345 -2.25 -6.83 -23.48
CA THR A 345 -3.58 -6.77 -24.10
C THR A 345 -4.36 -5.61 -23.50
N SER A 346 -5.45 -5.21 -24.16
CA SER A 346 -6.39 -4.26 -23.58
C SER A 346 -7.02 -4.84 -22.31
N VAL A 347 -7.15 -3.99 -21.30
CA VAL A 347 -7.68 -4.31 -19.97
C VAL A 347 -8.70 -3.23 -19.57
N ASP A 348 -9.48 -3.48 -18.52
CA ASP A 348 -10.40 -2.47 -17.99
C ASP A 348 -9.61 -1.25 -17.49
N THR A 349 -10.10 -0.05 -17.81
CA THR A 349 -9.40 1.19 -17.42
C THR A 349 -9.59 1.43 -15.94
N LEU A 350 -8.51 1.30 -15.17
CA LEU A 350 -8.49 1.67 -13.77
C LEU A 350 -8.49 3.20 -13.64
N LYS A 351 -9.25 3.69 -12.67
CA LYS A 351 -9.40 5.09 -12.30
C LYS A 351 -9.25 5.25 -10.79
N THR A 352 -8.98 6.48 -10.37
CA THR A 352 -8.88 6.85 -8.96
C THR A 352 -9.94 7.88 -8.58
N LEU A 353 -10.50 7.71 -7.39
CA LEU A 353 -11.41 8.66 -6.73
C LEU A 353 -10.79 9.05 -5.38
N LEU A 354 -10.53 10.33 -5.20
CA LEU A 354 -10.04 10.88 -3.94
C LEU A 354 -11.22 11.36 -3.09
N ILE A 355 -11.23 10.97 -1.82
CA ILE A 355 -12.14 11.49 -0.79
C ILE A 355 -11.28 12.11 0.29
N ALA A 356 -11.39 13.43 0.48
CA ALA A 356 -10.65 14.18 1.49
C ALA A 356 -11.60 14.70 2.56
N ALA A 357 -11.24 14.55 3.83
CA ALA A 357 -11.98 15.13 4.94
C ALA A 357 -11.24 16.33 5.56
N PRO A 358 -11.97 17.35 6.03
CA PRO A 358 -11.38 18.55 6.63
C PRO A 358 -10.70 18.22 7.95
N VAL A 359 -9.52 18.78 8.19
CA VAL A 359 -8.83 18.65 9.49
C VAL A 359 -8.96 19.96 10.25
N GLU A 360 -9.47 19.88 11.48
CA GLU A 360 -9.78 21.00 12.35
C GLU A 360 -9.45 20.59 13.80
N VAL A 361 -8.17 20.37 14.12
CA VAL A 361 -7.74 19.88 15.43
C VAL A 361 -7.18 21.04 16.25
N ALA A 362 -7.85 21.36 17.36
CA ALA A 362 -7.40 22.40 18.28
C ALA A 362 -6.13 22.00 19.04
N CYS A 363 -5.38 23.01 19.49
CA CYS A 363 -4.37 22.81 20.53
C CYS A 363 -4.97 22.14 21.77
N SER A 364 -4.16 21.36 22.49
CA SER A 364 -4.55 20.79 23.77
C SER A 364 -4.78 21.89 24.83
N PRO A 365 -5.55 21.61 25.90
CA PRO A 365 -5.77 22.58 26.98
C PRO A 365 -4.49 23.06 27.68
N GLN A 366 -3.39 22.32 27.56
CA GLN A 366 -2.08 22.64 28.14
C GLN A 366 -1.21 23.48 27.21
N GLU A 367 -1.59 23.62 25.94
CA GLU A 367 -0.87 24.40 24.95
C GLU A 367 -1.45 25.82 24.83
N SER A 368 -0.56 26.79 24.63
CA SER A 368 -0.96 28.16 24.35
C SER A 368 0.05 28.81 23.40
N GLY A 369 -0.43 29.77 22.62
CA GLY A 369 0.37 30.47 21.63
C GLY A 369 -0.48 31.16 20.58
N PRO A 370 0.10 32.07 19.78
CA PRO A 370 -0.62 32.78 18.74
C PRO A 370 -1.21 31.85 17.67
N LEU A 371 -0.49 30.77 17.32
CA LEU A 371 -0.92 29.78 16.32
C LEU A 371 -1.99 28.80 16.82
N CYS A 372 -2.33 28.79 18.11
CA CYS A 372 -3.48 28.02 18.61
C CYS A 372 -4.83 28.62 18.17
N LYS A 373 -4.83 29.81 17.55
CA LYS A 373 -5.99 30.37 16.86
C LYS A 373 -6.02 29.87 15.42
N ARG A 374 -7.13 29.27 15.00
CA ARG A 374 -7.33 28.74 13.64
C ARG A 374 -6.94 29.72 12.53
N GLU A 375 -7.40 30.97 12.62
CA GLU A 375 -7.10 31.99 11.60
C GLU A 375 -5.59 32.28 11.50
N ALA A 376 -4.87 32.29 12.63
CA ALA A 376 -3.42 32.44 12.62
C ALA A 376 -2.72 31.20 12.03
N ALA A 377 -3.24 30.00 12.31
CA ALA A 377 -2.73 28.76 11.70
C ALA A 377 -2.95 28.71 10.18
N LEU A 378 -4.09 29.22 9.68
CA LEU A 378 -4.33 29.32 8.23
C LEU A 378 -3.40 30.33 7.54
N ILE A 379 -3.10 31.46 8.19
CA ILE A 379 -2.12 32.42 7.69
C ILE A 379 -0.71 31.81 7.69
N ASP A 380 -0.34 31.09 8.75
CA ASP A 380 0.92 30.35 8.82
C ASP A 380 1.03 29.29 7.70
N LEU A 381 -0.04 28.51 7.49
CA LEU A 381 -0.12 27.55 6.39
C LEU A 381 0.09 28.25 5.05
N ALA A 382 -0.60 29.37 4.78
CA ALA A 382 -0.44 30.11 3.54
C ALA A 382 0.99 30.61 3.32
N ASN A 383 1.63 31.13 4.36
CA ASN A 383 3.01 31.61 4.31
C ASN A 383 4.03 30.50 4.05
N ARG A 384 3.83 29.31 4.63
CA ARG A 384 4.71 28.15 4.41
C ARG A 384 4.49 27.48 3.06
N THR A 385 3.31 27.66 2.47
CA THR A 385 2.84 26.89 1.31
C THR A 385 2.37 27.84 0.21
N SER A 386 1.07 28.15 0.16
CA SER A 386 0.46 29.19 -0.66
C SER A 386 -0.93 29.54 -0.14
N ASP A 387 -1.48 30.69 -0.56
CA ASP A 387 -2.87 31.07 -0.27
C ASP A 387 -3.88 30.00 -0.71
N LYS A 388 -3.56 29.21 -1.75
CA LYS A 388 -4.40 28.09 -2.20
C LYS A 388 -4.55 27.01 -1.12
N GLY A 389 -3.50 26.70 -0.37
CA GLY A 389 -3.54 25.70 0.70
C GLY A 389 -4.53 26.08 1.80
N ALA A 390 -4.50 27.35 2.24
CA ALA A 390 -5.45 27.86 3.23
C ALA A 390 -6.90 27.90 2.69
N LEU A 391 -7.09 28.29 1.43
CA LEU A 391 -8.41 28.26 0.78
C LEU A 391 -8.96 26.84 0.70
N GLN A 392 -8.09 25.87 0.41
CA GLN A 392 -8.46 24.47 0.31
C GLN A 392 -8.91 23.89 1.64
N ALA A 393 -8.19 24.18 2.74
CA ALA A 393 -8.60 23.77 4.08
C ALA A 393 -10.02 24.26 4.40
N ARG A 394 -10.35 25.52 4.07
CA ARG A 394 -11.72 26.07 4.21
C ARG A 394 -12.72 25.38 3.28
N GLY A 395 -12.34 25.13 2.02
CA GLY A 395 -13.20 24.54 1.00
C GLY A 395 -13.61 23.10 1.35
N LEU A 396 -12.69 22.30 1.88
CA LEU A 396 -12.99 20.93 2.33
C LEU A 396 -14.03 20.90 3.44
N SER A 397 -13.97 21.85 4.39
CA SER A 397 -14.98 21.97 5.44
C SER A 397 -16.37 22.17 4.84
N PHE A 398 -16.50 23.05 3.84
CA PHE A 398 -17.78 23.24 3.14
C PHE A 398 -18.24 21.99 2.38
N ILE A 399 -17.36 21.36 1.60
CA ILE A 399 -17.68 20.18 0.78
C ILE A 399 -18.19 19.03 1.65
N CYS A 400 -17.66 18.88 2.86
CA CYS A 400 -18.03 17.84 3.81
C CYS A 400 -19.15 18.26 4.77
N GLY A 401 -19.88 19.34 4.47
CA GLY A 401 -21.08 19.77 5.21
C GLY A 401 -20.82 20.52 6.51
N GLN A 402 -19.59 20.98 6.74
CA GLN A 402 -19.20 21.81 7.89
C GLN A 402 -19.24 23.30 7.54
N ASN A 403 -19.17 24.16 8.56
CA ASN A 403 -19.04 25.60 8.38
C ASN A 403 -17.59 25.95 8.00
N ALA A 404 -17.38 26.49 6.80
CA ALA A 404 -16.02 26.81 6.30
C ALA A 404 -15.31 27.93 7.07
N LEU A 405 -16.07 28.85 7.68
CA LEU A 405 -15.52 29.99 8.42
C LEU A 405 -15.29 29.64 9.88
N ASN A 406 -16.24 28.94 10.50
CA ASN A 406 -16.23 28.59 11.91
C ASN A 406 -16.56 27.10 12.10
N PRO A 407 -15.68 26.18 11.67
CA PRO A 407 -15.86 24.75 11.93
C PRO A 407 -15.69 24.45 13.41
N ILE A 408 -16.30 23.35 13.86
CA ILE A 408 -16.16 22.88 15.24
C ILE A 408 -14.89 22.02 15.31
N PRO A 409 -13.89 22.39 16.13
CA PRO A 409 -12.67 21.61 16.24
C PRO A 409 -12.96 20.21 16.80
N SER A 410 -12.30 19.19 16.25
CA SER A 410 -12.51 17.79 16.61
C SER A 410 -11.24 16.98 16.34
N PRO A 411 -10.86 16.04 17.24
CA PRO A 411 -9.81 15.06 16.94
C PRO A 411 -10.28 14.00 15.92
N VAL A 412 -11.57 13.99 15.56
CA VAL A 412 -12.14 13.10 14.54
C VAL A 412 -12.52 13.93 13.32
N SER A 413 -12.00 13.54 12.17
CA SER A 413 -12.34 14.09 10.86
C SER A 413 -13.07 13.06 10.02
N GLU A 414 -14.09 13.50 9.28
CA GLU A 414 -14.85 12.64 8.39
C GLU A 414 -15.39 13.39 7.17
N CYS A 415 -15.53 12.64 6.08
CA CYS A 415 -16.21 13.12 4.90
C CYS A 415 -16.85 11.96 4.15
N THR A 416 -18.03 12.21 3.58
CA THR A 416 -18.80 11.22 2.84
C THR A 416 -19.01 11.70 1.42
N THR A 417 -18.73 10.84 0.45
CA THR A 417 -19.11 11.03 -0.95
C THR A 417 -20.22 10.06 -1.35
N THR A 418 -21.03 10.46 -2.32
CA THR A 418 -22.10 9.63 -2.89
C THR A 418 -21.73 9.22 -4.30
N ILE A 419 -21.82 7.92 -4.57
CA ILE A 419 -21.60 7.33 -5.88
C ILE A 419 -22.69 7.83 -6.83
N ARG A 420 -22.29 8.38 -7.98
CA ARG A 420 -23.21 9.00 -8.96
C ARG A 420 -23.54 8.11 -10.16
N TYR A 421 -22.64 7.19 -10.49
CA TYR A 421 -22.76 6.23 -11.59
C TYR A 421 -22.22 4.88 -11.11
N PRO A 422 -22.64 3.75 -11.70
CA PRO A 422 -22.09 2.45 -11.34
C PRO A 422 -20.58 2.44 -11.47
N ILE A 423 -19.89 1.99 -10.42
CA ILE A 423 -18.43 1.79 -10.43
C ILE A 423 -18.10 0.47 -9.76
N LYS A 424 -17.00 -0.17 -10.18
CA LYS A 424 -16.48 -1.37 -9.55
C LYS A 424 -15.21 -1.03 -8.77
N ILE A 425 -15.29 -1.05 -7.45
CA ILE A 425 -14.21 -0.69 -6.52
C ILE A 425 -13.31 -1.91 -6.31
N TYR A 426 -12.01 -1.75 -6.56
CA TYR A 426 -11.01 -2.79 -6.42
C TYR A 426 -10.12 -2.65 -5.19
N GLY A 427 -9.90 -1.44 -4.70
CA GLY A 427 -9.04 -1.24 -3.53
C GLY A 427 -9.05 0.19 -3.01
N VAL A 428 -8.63 0.35 -1.77
CA VAL A 428 -8.63 1.65 -1.09
C VAL A 428 -7.33 1.87 -0.33
N THR A 429 -6.78 3.07 -0.42
CA THR A 429 -5.60 3.52 0.32
C THR A 429 -6.03 4.60 1.32
N GLY A 430 -5.56 4.50 2.56
CA GLY A 430 -5.72 5.55 3.56
C GLY A 430 -4.46 6.38 3.70
N HIS A 431 -4.61 7.69 3.92
CA HIS A 431 -3.48 8.60 4.13
C HIS A 431 -3.78 9.64 5.23
N MET A 432 -2.83 9.79 6.14
CA MET A 432 -2.77 10.78 7.22
C MET A 432 -1.31 11.20 7.47
N HIS A 433 -1.07 12.22 8.30
CA HIS A 433 0.28 12.57 8.71
C HIS A 433 0.60 12.08 10.14
N GLN A 434 1.56 12.75 10.79
CA GLN A 434 2.29 12.32 11.97
C GLN A 434 1.45 12.24 13.26
N LEU A 435 0.39 13.04 13.37
CA LEU A 435 -0.54 13.06 14.49
C LEU A 435 -1.71 12.10 14.29
N GLY A 436 -1.73 11.35 13.19
CA GLY A 436 -2.73 10.32 12.93
C GLY A 436 -2.66 9.15 13.91
N LYS A 437 -3.83 8.66 14.31
CA LYS A 437 -3.98 7.51 15.23
C LYS A 437 -4.66 6.32 14.58
N ASN A 438 -5.68 6.57 13.78
CA ASN A 438 -6.36 5.55 12.99
C ASN A 438 -7.09 6.18 11.80
N ILE A 439 -7.28 5.36 10.76
CA ILE A 439 -8.10 5.70 9.60
C ILE A 439 -8.93 4.49 9.19
N SER A 440 -10.16 4.75 8.75
CA SER A 440 -11.03 3.74 8.15
C SER A 440 -11.84 4.31 7.00
N VAL A 441 -12.22 3.43 6.07
CA VAL A 441 -13.16 3.75 5.00
C VAL A 441 -14.32 2.77 5.04
N THR A 442 -15.53 3.33 5.16
CA THR A 442 -16.78 2.60 5.20
C THR A 442 -17.52 2.77 3.88
N TYR A 443 -17.95 1.66 3.30
CA TYR A 443 -18.90 1.61 2.19
C TYR A 443 -20.30 1.35 2.74
N THR A 444 -21.31 2.07 2.24
CA THR A 444 -22.71 1.89 2.65
C THR A 444 -23.62 1.80 1.44
N GLN A 445 -24.37 0.71 1.36
CA GLN A 445 -25.36 0.48 0.30
C GLN A 445 -26.62 1.30 0.56
N ALA A 446 -27.08 2.07 -0.43
CA ALA A 446 -28.28 2.88 -0.30
C ALA A 446 -29.56 2.04 -0.21
N SER A 447 -29.60 0.92 -0.94
CA SER A 447 -30.80 0.07 -1.04
C SER A 447 -31.11 -0.69 0.26
N THR A 448 -30.10 -1.03 1.04
CA THR A 448 -30.23 -1.86 2.25
C THR A 448 -29.79 -1.15 3.52
N SER A 449 -29.09 -0.01 3.41
CA SER A 449 -28.36 0.64 4.51
C SER A 449 -27.27 -0.23 5.14
N ASN A 450 -26.88 -1.34 4.51
CA ASN A 450 -25.78 -2.17 4.99
C ASN A 450 -24.46 -1.42 4.85
N ALA A 451 -23.68 -1.40 5.93
CA ALA A 451 -22.36 -0.78 5.96
C ALA A 451 -21.26 -1.82 6.15
N SER A 452 -20.16 -1.68 5.43
CA SER A 452 -18.96 -2.50 5.57
C SER A 452 -17.70 -1.64 5.57
N VAL A 453 -16.75 -1.99 6.43
CA VAL A 453 -15.42 -1.36 6.43
C VAL A 453 -14.59 -2.03 5.34
N ILE A 454 -14.13 -1.24 4.36
CA ILE A 454 -13.42 -1.72 3.18
C ILE A 454 -11.92 -1.38 3.19
N MET A 455 -11.50 -0.52 4.12
CA MET A 455 -10.11 -0.31 4.50
C MET A 455 -10.05 0.12 5.97
N ASN A 456 -9.08 -0.41 6.71
CA ASN A 456 -8.90 -0.07 8.11
C ASN A 456 -7.43 -0.10 8.52
N ARG A 457 -7.01 0.93 9.25
CA ARG A 457 -5.74 0.99 9.98
C ARG A 457 -6.06 1.40 11.42
N PRO A 458 -6.26 0.43 12.34
CA PRO A 458 -6.64 0.72 13.73
C PRO A 458 -5.50 1.37 14.53
N ILE A 459 -4.26 1.18 14.07
CA ILE A 459 -3.07 1.89 14.52
C ILE A 459 -2.45 2.46 13.26
N TRP A 460 -2.48 3.79 13.14
CA TRP A 460 -1.82 4.49 12.05
C TRP A 460 -0.31 4.43 12.22
N ASP A 461 0.38 4.16 11.11
CA ASP A 461 1.83 4.18 11.01
C ASP A 461 2.17 5.02 9.77
N PHE A 462 2.72 6.21 10.03
CA PHE A 462 3.08 7.18 9.02
C PHE A 462 4.08 6.60 7.99
N ASP A 463 4.93 5.66 8.42
CA ASP A 463 5.94 5.03 7.59
C ASP A 463 5.47 3.70 6.97
N ASN A 464 4.16 3.39 7.03
CA ASN A 464 3.59 2.16 6.47
C ASN A 464 2.24 2.40 5.79
N GLN A 465 2.30 3.05 4.63
CA GLN A 465 1.11 3.45 3.89
C GLN A 465 0.87 2.54 2.68
N THR A 466 -0.09 1.63 2.81
CA THR A 466 -0.36 0.55 1.84
C THR A 466 -1.78 0.60 1.30
N THR A 467 -1.99 -0.03 0.15
CA THR A 467 -3.32 -0.15 -0.47
C THR A 467 -3.96 -1.48 -0.10
N ASP A 468 -5.21 -1.44 0.37
CA ASP A 468 -6.02 -2.62 0.61
C ASP A 468 -6.74 -3.01 -0.69
N TRP A 469 -6.17 -3.97 -1.43
CA TRP A 469 -6.85 -4.59 -2.56
C TRP A 469 -7.93 -5.54 -2.05
N LEU A 470 -9.18 -5.32 -2.47
CA LEU A 470 -10.32 -6.12 -2.07
C LEU A 470 -10.25 -7.49 -2.72
N LYS A 471 -10.37 -8.55 -1.91
CA LYS A 471 -10.47 -9.94 -2.41
C LYS A 471 -11.64 -10.09 -3.39
N ASN A 472 -12.76 -9.42 -3.09
CA ASN A 472 -13.92 -9.35 -3.96
C ASN A 472 -14.19 -7.87 -4.26
N PRO A 473 -13.95 -7.39 -5.50
CA PRO A 473 -14.32 -6.04 -5.90
C PRO A 473 -15.80 -5.76 -5.69
N ILE A 474 -16.13 -4.55 -5.24
CA ILE A 474 -17.50 -4.14 -4.92
C ILE A 474 -18.08 -3.40 -6.13
N LEU A 475 -19.20 -3.89 -6.66
CA LEU A 475 -20.02 -3.11 -7.59
C LEU A 475 -20.85 -2.10 -6.77
N ALA A 476 -20.44 -0.84 -6.78
CA ALA A 476 -21.14 0.26 -6.14
C ALA A 476 -22.11 0.91 -7.13
N MET A 477 -23.33 1.15 -6.66
CA MET A 477 -24.44 1.68 -7.45
C MET A 477 -24.69 3.15 -7.12
N PRO A 478 -25.38 3.89 -8.01
CA PRO A 478 -25.79 5.26 -7.73
C PRO A 478 -26.55 5.37 -6.40
N GLY A 479 -26.16 6.32 -5.56
CA GLY A 479 -26.71 6.53 -4.22
C GLY A 479 -25.92 5.87 -3.10
N ASP A 480 -25.13 4.85 -3.39
CA ASP A 480 -24.22 4.24 -2.40
C ASP A 480 -23.20 5.28 -1.89
N LYS A 481 -22.67 5.07 -0.69
CA LYS A 481 -21.81 6.04 -0.01
C LYS A 481 -20.46 5.46 0.35
N LEU A 482 -19.43 6.30 0.25
CA LEU A 482 -18.10 6.04 0.78
C LEU A 482 -17.77 7.12 1.80
N LYS A 483 -17.40 6.71 3.02
CA LYS A 483 -17.04 7.60 4.12
C LYS A 483 -15.63 7.31 4.57
N VAL A 484 -14.75 8.31 4.54
CA VAL A 484 -13.45 8.27 5.24
C VAL A 484 -13.63 8.82 6.65
N THR A 485 -12.97 8.20 7.63
CA THR A 485 -12.95 8.65 9.03
C THR A 485 -11.55 8.51 9.57
N CYS A 486 -11.02 9.60 10.12
CA CYS A 486 -9.69 9.68 10.70
C CYS A 486 -9.74 10.18 12.13
N THR A 487 -8.89 9.65 12.99
CA THR A 487 -8.70 10.14 14.36
C THR A 487 -7.27 10.62 14.55
N PHE A 488 -7.10 11.78 15.18
CA PHE A 488 -5.82 12.40 15.50
C PHE A 488 -5.57 12.42 17.01
N ASP A 489 -4.29 12.49 17.38
CA ASP A 489 -3.84 12.66 18.77
C ASP A 489 -2.82 13.79 18.84
N ILE A 490 -3.27 14.96 19.30
CA ILE A 490 -2.43 16.16 19.41
C ILE A 490 -1.26 15.95 20.39
N GLY A 491 -1.38 15.02 21.34
CA GLY A 491 -0.32 14.71 22.30
C GLY A 491 0.93 14.10 21.66
N LEU A 492 0.80 13.49 20.49
CA LEU A 492 1.93 12.89 19.75
C LEU A 492 2.99 13.93 19.40
N ARG A 493 2.61 15.19 19.19
CA ARG A 493 3.56 16.26 18.85
C ARG A 493 4.62 16.49 19.92
N ALA A 494 4.33 16.20 21.19
CA ALA A 494 5.31 16.30 22.27
C ALA A 494 6.39 15.21 22.22
N LEU A 495 6.11 14.10 21.51
CA LEU A 495 6.97 12.92 21.42
C LEU A 495 7.78 12.88 20.11
N LEU A 496 7.29 13.54 19.06
CA LEU A 496 7.82 13.44 17.72
C LEU A 496 8.91 14.49 17.46
N PRO A 497 10.10 14.09 16.95
CA PRO A 497 11.19 15.02 16.65
C PRO A 497 10.78 16.16 15.71
N GLU A 498 9.84 15.90 14.81
CA GLU A 498 9.38 16.85 13.80
C GLU A 498 8.75 18.11 14.38
N PHE A 499 8.15 18.01 15.57
CA PHE A 499 7.50 19.12 16.25
C PHE A 499 8.39 19.76 17.33
N LYS A 500 9.63 19.28 17.48
CA LYS A 500 10.55 19.77 18.51
C LYS A 500 10.89 21.24 18.27
N ASN A 501 10.83 22.05 19.34
CA ASN A 501 11.09 23.49 19.34
C ASN A 501 10.13 24.32 18.48
N LEU A 502 8.99 23.77 18.07
CA LEU A 502 7.94 24.53 17.39
C LEU A 502 6.94 25.09 18.41
N THR A 503 6.35 26.23 18.06
CA THR A 503 5.22 26.75 18.83
C THR A 503 4.00 25.88 18.52
N PRO A 504 3.24 25.42 19.55
CA PRO A 504 1.99 24.72 19.33
C PRO A 504 1.05 25.52 18.41
N ASN A 505 0.47 24.82 17.45
CA ASN A 505 -0.49 25.37 16.51
C ASN A 505 -1.79 24.56 16.49
N TYR A 506 -2.87 25.25 16.16
CA TYR A 506 -4.08 24.64 15.67
C TYR A 506 -3.75 23.92 14.36
N VAL A 507 -4.12 22.65 14.24
CA VAL A 507 -3.81 21.84 13.06
C VAL A 507 -4.99 21.89 12.09
N VAL A 508 -4.70 22.36 10.89
CA VAL A 508 -5.63 22.42 9.77
C VAL A 508 -5.26 21.39 8.72
N TRP A 509 -6.16 21.18 7.75
CA TRP A 509 -5.83 20.39 6.57
C TRP A 509 -4.66 21.04 5.83
N GLY A 510 -3.61 20.27 5.52
CA GLY A 510 -2.46 20.77 4.77
C GLY A 510 -1.51 19.66 4.32
N GLU A 511 -0.63 20.01 3.39
CA GLU A 511 0.29 19.08 2.70
C GLU A 511 1.64 18.91 3.40
N GLY A 512 1.99 19.84 4.30
CA GLY A 512 3.21 19.72 5.08
C GLY A 512 3.13 18.57 6.08
N THR A 513 4.26 17.95 6.38
CA THR A 513 4.40 16.85 7.36
C THR A 513 3.96 17.26 8.78
N ARG A 514 3.99 18.56 9.08
CA ARG A 514 3.50 19.18 10.34
C ARG A 514 2.03 19.55 10.32
N ASP A 515 1.44 19.65 9.14
CA ASP A 515 0.01 19.77 8.96
C ASP A 515 -0.62 18.36 8.99
N GLU A 516 -1.92 18.24 8.78
CA GLU A 516 -2.57 16.93 8.74
C GLU A 516 -3.45 16.73 7.53
N MET A 517 -3.67 15.45 7.23
CA MET A 517 -4.56 15.00 6.18
C MET A 517 -5.48 13.88 6.65
N CYS A 518 -6.60 13.76 5.96
CA CYS A 518 -7.49 12.61 6.07
C CYS A 518 -8.00 12.25 4.67
N LEU A 519 -7.31 11.34 3.99
CA LEU A 519 -7.64 10.96 2.61
C LEU A 519 -7.97 9.47 2.48
N ALA A 520 -8.90 9.19 1.57
CA ALA A 520 -9.10 7.87 0.98
C ALA A 520 -8.93 7.94 -0.54
N ILE A 521 -8.02 7.12 -1.07
CA ILE A 521 -7.81 6.95 -2.52
C ILE A 521 -8.47 5.64 -2.93
N VAL A 522 -9.54 5.73 -3.72
CA VAL A 522 -10.35 4.59 -4.15
C VAL A 522 -10.00 4.23 -5.58
N ASN A 523 -9.57 2.99 -5.81
CA ASN A 523 -9.25 2.45 -7.14
C ASN A 523 -10.48 1.74 -7.71
N TYR A 524 -10.93 2.14 -8.89
CA TYR A 524 -12.18 1.62 -9.49
C TYR A 524 -12.15 1.55 -11.03
N THR A 525 -13.11 0.84 -11.62
CA THR A 525 -13.44 0.89 -13.06
C THR A 525 -14.91 1.30 -13.23
N ASP A 526 -15.31 1.85 -14.37
CA ASP A 526 -16.69 2.29 -14.67
C ASP A 526 -17.24 1.76 -16.00
#